data_AF-A0AB39K791-F1
#
_entry.id   AF-A0AB39K791-F1
#
_cell.length_a   1.000
_cell.length_b   1.000
_cell.length_c   1.000
_cell.angle_alpha   90.00
_cell.angle_beta   90.00
_cell.angle_gamma   90.00
#
_symmetry.space_group_name_H-M   'P 1'
#
loop_
_entity.id
_entity.type
_entity.pdbx_description
1 polymer ?
#
loop_
_entity_poly.entity_id
_entity_poly.type
_entity_poly.pdbx_seq_one_letter_code
_entity_poly.pdbx_strand_id
1 'polypeptide(L)' 'MNHEQQIKLIKKQIKAKGFMDEDDWKALRYHQLCNQEEAKLKVKLILIEFANAIIPKFIKSMFKHKE' A
#
# COMPACT_ATOMS: atom_id res chain seq x y z
N MET A 1 -9.18 9.61 -4.99
CA MET A 1 -10.28 8.71 -5.39
C MET A 1 -10.11 7.39 -4.65
N ASN A 2 -11.15 6.80 -4.06
CA ASN A 2 -10.99 5.55 -3.30
C ASN A 2 -11.00 4.34 -4.25
N HIS A 3 -9.81 3.80 -4.50
CA HIS A 3 -9.60 2.67 -5.40
C HIS A 3 -10.34 1.39 -4.97
N GLU A 4 -10.52 1.16 -3.67
CA GLU A 4 -11.27 0.00 -3.18
C GLU A 4 -12.77 0.08 -3.54
N GLN A 5 -13.35 1.28 -3.43
CA GLN A 5 -14.74 1.52 -3.86
C GLN A 5 -14.91 1.34 -5.37
N GLN A 6 -13.94 1.80 -6.16
CA GLN A 6 -13.95 1.62 -7.62
C GLN A 6 -13.86 0.14 -8.02
N ILE A 7 -12.97 -0.64 -7.39
CA ILE A 7 -12.90 -2.09 -7.60
C ILE A 7 -14.25 -2.76 -7.28
N LYS A 8 -14.92 -2.37 -6.19
CA LYS A 8 -16.25 -2.91 -5.83
C LYS A 8 -17.32 -2.55 -6.87
N LEU A 9 -17.29 -1.34 -7.41
CA LEU A 9 -18.20 -0.89 -8.45
C LEU A 9 -18.01 -1.71 -9.73
N ILE A 10 -16.78 -1.82 -10.22
CA ILE A 10 -16.45 -2.57 -11.44
C ILE A 10 -16.87 -4.04 -11.29
N LYS A 11 -16.60 -4.66 -10.14
CA LYS A 11 -17.05 -6.04 -9.87
C LYS A 11 -18.58 -6.18 -9.91
N LYS A 12 -19.34 -5.19 -9.43
CA LYS A 12 -20.80 -5.20 -9.54
C LYS A 12 -21.27 -5.09 -10.98
N GLN A 13 -20.62 -4.25 -11.79
CA GLN A 13 -20.92 -4.09 -13.21
C GLN A 13 -20.63 -5.38 -13.99
N ILE A 14 -19.46 -6.00 -13.81
CA ILE A 14 -19.12 -7.31 -14.40
C ILE A 14 -20.16 -8.36 -14.00
N LYS A 15 -20.55 -8.40 -12.71
CA LYS A 15 -21.58 -9.35 -12.24
C LYS A 15 -22.93 -9.13 -12.90
N ALA A 16 -23.34 -7.87 -13.09
CA ALA A 16 -24.60 -7.54 -13.76
C ALA A 16 -24.57 -7.85 -15.26
N LYS A 17 -23.41 -7.64 -15.89
CA LYS A 17 -23.15 -7.92 -17.31
C LYS A 17 -23.05 -9.41 -17.61
N GLY A 18 -22.62 -10.22 -16.65
CA GLY A 18 -22.48 -11.68 -16.76
C GLY A 18 -21.18 -12.15 -17.43
N PHE A 19 -20.35 -11.23 -17.91
CA PHE A 19 -19.01 -11.51 -18.43
C PHE A 19 -18.07 -10.34 -18.12
N MET A 20 -16.77 -10.62 -18.15
CA MET A 20 -15.71 -9.62 -17.98
C MET A 20 -15.03 -9.43 -19.33
N ASP A 21 -15.04 -8.21 -19.87
CA ASP A 21 -14.30 -7.90 -21.08
C ASP A 21 -12.89 -7.36 -20.78
N GLU A 22 -12.16 -7.02 -21.84
CA GLU A 22 -10.78 -6.53 -21.72
C GLU A 22 -10.70 -5.20 -20.98
N ASP A 23 -11.69 -4.32 -21.15
CA ASP A 23 -11.72 -3.01 -20.50
C ASP A 23 -12.04 -3.14 -19.01
N ASP A 24 -12.98 -4.02 -18.66
CA ASP A 24 -13.30 -4.40 -17.28
C ASP A 24 -12.04 -4.93 -16.56
N TRP A 25 -11.26 -5.78 -17.24
CA TRP A 25 -10.01 -6.31 -16.70
C TRP A 25 -8.93 -5.24 -16.55
N LYS A 26 -8.75 -4.37 -17.55
CA LYS A 26 -7.78 -3.25 -17.50
C LYS A 26 -8.11 -2.31 -16.34
N ALA A 27 -9.38 -1.96 -16.17
CA ALA A 27 -9.85 -1.09 -15.10
C ALA A 27 -9.60 -1.70 -13.71
N LEU A 28 -9.92 -2.99 -13.54
CA LEU A 28 -9.61 -3.72 -12.30
C LEU A 28 -8.11 -3.72 -12.00
N ARG A 29 -7.29 -4.06 -13.00
CA ARG A 29 -5.85 -4.16 -12.83
C ARG A 29 -5.21 -2.83 -12.49
N TYR A 30 -5.64 -1.75 -13.12
CA TYR A 30 -5.18 -0.40 -12.82
C TYR A 30 -5.38 -0.03 -11.34
N HIS A 31 -6.61 -0.18 -10.83
CA HIS A 31 -6.89 0.17 -9.43
C HIS A 31 -6.23 -0.76 -8.42
N GLN A 32 -6.02 -2.04 -8.76
CA GLN A 32 -5.27 -2.97 -7.92
C GLN A 32 -3.80 -2.56 -7.79
N LEU A 33 -3.17 -2.16 -8.91
CA LEU A 33 -1.77 -1.70 -8.91
C LEU A 33 -1.60 -0.41 -8.10
N CYS A 34 -2.49 0.57 -8.27
CA CYS A 34 -2.45 1.79 -7.45
C CYS A 34 -2.58 1.49 -5.95
N ASN A 35 -3.51 0.60 -5.56
CA ASN A 35 -3.64 0.17 -4.16
C ASN A 35 -2.37 -0.50 -3.62
N GLN A 36 -1.70 -1.32 -4.43
CA GLN A 36 -0.44 -1.95 -4.03
C GLN A 36 0.70 -0.95 -3.87
N GLU A 37 0.80 0.04 -4.76
CA GLU A 37 1.79 1.10 -4.66
C GLU A 37 1.56 1.97 -3.43
N GLU A 38 0.32 2.37 -3.16
CA GLU A 38 -0.04 3.09 -1.93
C GLU A 38 0.30 2.27 -0.68
N ALA A 39 0.00 0.97 -0.68
CA ALA A 39 0.33 0.09 0.44
C ALA A 39 1.85 -0.01 0.64
N LYS A 40 2.62 -0.17 -0.43
CA LYS A 40 4.10 -0.18 -0.37
C LYS A 40 4.65 1.13 0.16
N LEU A 41 4.10 2.27 -0.26
CA LEU A 41 4.50 3.58 0.22
C LEU A 41 4.26 3.72 1.73
N LYS A 42 3.08 3.31 2.20
CA LYS A 42 2.74 3.32 3.64
C LYS A 42 3.69 2.46 4.47
N VAL A 43 4.01 1.24 4.01
CA VAL A 43 4.97 0.37 4.69
C VAL A 43 6.36 1.02 4.75
N LYS A 44 6.81 1.64 3.66
CA LYS A 44 8.09 2.37 3.65
C LYS A 44 8.11 3.51 4.67
N LEU A 45 7.04 4.30 4.76
CA LEU A 45 6.95 5.39 5.73
C LEU A 45 6.99 4.87 7.17
N ILE A 46 6.25 3.79 7.48
CA ILE A 46 6.27 3.14 8.80
C ILE A 46 7.68 2.66 9.14
N LEU A 47 8.40 2.05 8.19
CA LEU A 47 9.78 1.60 8.41
C LEU A 47 10.74 2.77 8.67
N ILE A 48 10.57 3.89 7.97
CA ILE A 48 11.37 5.10 8.19
C ILE A 48 11.10 5.68 9.58
N GLU A 49 9.82 5.80 9.98
CA GLU A 49 9.44 6.28 11.31
C GLU A 49 10.01 5.38 12.41
N PHE A 50 9.91 4.06 12.22
CA PHE A 50 10.48 3.07 13.13
C PHE A 50 12.00 3.18 13.24
N ALA A 51 12.70 3.29 12.10
CA ALA A 51 14.14 3.48 12.07
C ALA A 51 14.55 4.77 12.79
N ASN A 52 13.86 5.89 12.52
CA ASN A 52 14.11 7.17 13.19
C ASN A 52 13.82 7.13 14.69
N ALA A 53 12.88 6.30 15.15
CA ALA A 53 12.60 6.14 16.58
C ALA A 53 13.64 5.28 17.32
N ILE A 54 14.25 4.32 16.62
CA ILE A 54 15.16 3.32 17.22
C ILE A 54 16.62 3.71 17.09
N ILE A 55 17.05 4.19 15.92
CA ILE A 55 18.45 4.53 15.63
C ILE A 55 19.04 5.47 16.71
N PRO A 56 18.37 6.56 17.14
CA PRO A 56 18.92 7.44 18.17
C PRO A 56 19.08 6.75 19.53
N LYS A 57 18.14 5.86 19.90
CA LYS A 57 18.20 5.11 21.16
C LYS A 57 19.33 4.09 21.15
N PHE A 58 19.50 3.39 20.03
CA PHE A 58 20.56 2.40 19.85
C PHE A 58 21.94 3.06 19.85
N ILE A 59 22.11 4.17 19.12
CA ILE A 59 23.34 4.96 19.12
C ILE A 59 23.66 5.47 20.54
N LYS A 60 22.67 6.05 21.24
CA LYS A 60 22.86 6.55 22.62
C LYS A 60 23.24 5.44 23.60
N SER A 61 22.67 4.24 23.45
CA SER A 61 23.05 3.07 24.25
C SER A 61 24.48 2.61 23.96
N MET A 62 24.90 2.66 22.70
CA MET A 62 26.23 2.21 22.28
C MET A 62 27.34 3.15 22.76
N PHE A 63 27.10 4.46 22.73
CA PHE A 63 28.04 5.45 23.27
C PHE A 63 28.16 5.36 24.80
N LYS A 64 27.09 5.02 25.52
CA LYS A 64 27.11 4.83 26.99
C LYS A 64 27.93 3.63 27.47
N HIS A 65 28.17 2.63 26.62
CA HIS A 65 28.94 1.43 26.99
C HIS A 65 30.42 1.51 26.62
N LYS A 66 30.88 2.65 26.08
CA LYS A 66 32.28 2.85 25.67
C LYS A 66 33.12 3.66 26.67
N GLU A 67 32.51 4.15 27.76
CA GLU A 67 33.17 4.66 28.98
C GLU A 67 33.18 3.56 30.05
#